data_AF-A0AAW0BNH2-F1
#
_entry.id   AF-A0AAW0BNH2-F1
#
_cell.length_a   1.000
_cell.length_b   1.000
_cell.length_c   1.000
_cell.angle_alpha   90.00
_cell.angle_beta   90.00
_cell.angle_gamma   90.00
#
_symmetry.space_group_name_H-M   'P 1'
#
loop_
_entity.id
_entity.type
_entity.pdbx_description
1 polymer ?
#
loop_
_entity_poly.entity_id
_entity_poly.type
_entity_poly.pdbx_seq_one_letter_code
_entity_poly.pdbx_strand_id
1 'polypeptide(L)'
;MTMNQLQKALHEKEKGKKSDRTLMFPGGKGRHLTADEVIAQKLALEEAKQKEEVEKAAKKTRKEVKKAEKAEIEERWKKMLAVHATAVEAWEVQRGRLREAGTRAKDLPMKPRRPLKLKPKPADGVSDNDDNKSGSDEEE
;
A
#
# COMPACT_ATOMS: atom_id res chain seq x y z
N MET A 1 32.71 -16.30 14.42
CA MET A 1 32.05 -15.84 13.18
C MET A 1 32.58 -16.70 12.05
N THR A 2 31.71 -17.38 11.30
CA THR A 2 32.11 -18.24 10.17
C THR A 2 32.31 -17.38 8.92
N MET A 3 33.17 -17.80 7.99
CA MET A 3 33.48 -17.06 6.74
C MET A 3 32.21 -16.60 6.00
N ASN A 4 31.17 -17.42 6.00
CA ASN A 4 29.89 -17.14 5.35
C ASN A 4 29.15 -15.94 5.98
N GLN A 5 29.32 -15.70 7.28
CA GLN A 5 28.75 -14.53 7.98
C GLN A 5 29.49 -13.24 7.61
N LEU A 6 30.81 -13.33 7.44
CA LEU A 6 31.64 -12.21 6.98
C LEU A 6 31.32 -11.82 5.53
N GLN A 7 31.14 -12.79 4.64
CA GLN A 7 30.74 -12.53 3.24
C GLN A 7 29.35 -11.89 3.16
N LYS A 8 28.37 -12.39 3.93
CA LYS A 8 27.03 -11.78 3.98
C LYS A 8 27.07 -10.34 4.49
N ALA A 9 27.81 -10.08 5.57
CA ALA A 9 27.98 -8.74 6.12
C ALA A 9 28.73 -7.79 5.16
N LEU A 10 29.67 -8.30 4.37
CA LEU A 10 30.36 -7.54 3.32
C LEU A 10 29.37 -7.14 2.21
N HIS A 11 28.60 -8.10 1.68
CA HIS A 11 27.64 -7.85 0.60
C HIS A 11 26.49 -6.92 1.03
N GLU A 12 26.02 -6.99 2.27
CA GLU A 12 25.03 -6.03 2.78
C GLU A 12 25.60 -4.61 2.88
N LYS A 13 26.88 -4.46 3.26
CA LYS A 13 27.54 -3.14 3.31
C LYS A 13 27.82 -2.54 1.94
N GLU A 14 28.09 -3.36 0.92
CA GLU A 14 28.34 -2.89 -0.45
C GLU A 14 27.06 -2.49 -1.18
N LYS A 15 25.96 -3.23 -0.97
CA LYS A 15 24.66 -2.94 -1.63
C LYS A 15 23.95 -1.68 -1.11
N GLY A 16 24.38 -1.15 0.05
CA GLY A 16 23.73 0.00 0.70
C GLY A 16 24.05 1.38 0.10
N LYS A 17 25.06 1.51 -0.75
CA LYS A 17 25.46 2.80 -1.34
C LYS A 17 24.87 2.94 -2.73
N LYS A 18 23.81 3.74 -2.88
CA LYS A 18 23.41 4.24 -4.20
C LYS A 18 24.60 5.01 -4.75
N SER A 19 25.20 4.51 -5.83
CA SER A 19 26.34 5.19 -6.45
C SER A 19 25.82 6.49 -7.06
N ASP A 20 26.08 7.61 -6.37
CA ASP A 20 25.97 8.95 -6.95
C ASP A 20 26.92 9.12 -8.17
N ARG A 21 27.91 8.22 -8.25
CA ARG A 21 28.72 7.99 -9.44
C ARG A 21 27.88 7.34 -10.54
N THR A 22 27.58 8.11 -11.58
CA THR A 22 27.21 7.57 -12.90
C THR A 22 28.28 6.58 -13.35
N LEU A 23 27.94 5.29 -13.37
CA LEU A 23 28.73 4.31 -14.10
C LEU A 23 28.67 4.71 -15.58
N MET A 24 29.75 5.29 -16.10
CA MET A 24 29.86 5.59 -17.53
C MET A 24 29.86 4.31 -18.40
N PHE A 25 30.07 3.14 -17.78
CA PHE A 25 30.07 1.85 -18.45
C PHE A 25 29.25 0.82 -17.65
N PRO A 26 27.94 0.66 -17.92
CA PRO A 26 27.21 -0.49 -17.39
C PRO A 26 27.88 -1.77 -17.90
N GLY A 27 28.52 -2.54 -17.01
CA GLY A 27 29.28 -3.75 -17.35
C GLY A 27 30.80 -3.69 -17.17
N GLY A 28 31.37 -2.56 -16.71
CA GLY A 28 32.75 -2.51 -16.17
C GLY A 28 33.90 -2.64 -17.16
N LYS A 29 33.62 -2.71 -18.47
CA LYS A 29 34.65 -2.76 -19.53
C LYS A 29 34.87 -1.36 -20.12
N GLY A 30 36.11 -0.88 -20.14
CA GLY A 30 36.45 0.40 -20.76
C GLY A 30 36.17 0.39 -22.26
N ARG A 31 35.44 1.39 -22.76
CA ARG A 31 35.17 1.59 -24.19
C ARG A 31 35.86 2.86 -24.69
N HIS A 32 36.24 2.89 -25.96
CA HIS A 32 36.63 4.13 -26.61
C HIS A 32 35.40 5.03 -26.73
N LEU A 33 35.53 6.26 -26.25
CA LEU A 33 34.44 7.22 -26.12
C LEU A 33 34.37 8.07 -27.39
N THR A 34 33.55 7.67 -28.35
CA THR A 34 33.10 8.56 -29.42
C THR A 34 32.16 9.60 -28.81
N ALA A 35 32.34 10.89 -29.11
CA ALA A 35 31.63 11.99 -28.42
C ALA A 35 30.10 11.77 -28.40
N ASP A 36 29.53 11.30 -29.51
CA ASP A 36 28.09 11.08 -29.67
C ASP A 36 27.54 9.94 -28.79
N GLU A 37 28.31 8.86 -28.61
CA GLU A 37 27.90 7.71 -27.80
C GLU A 37 27.83 8.06 -26.30
N VAL A 38 28.77 8.89 -25.83
CA VAL A 38 28.79 9.36 -24.43
C VAL A 38 27.61 10.27 -24.15
N ILE A 39 27.31 11.16 -25.10
CA ILE A 39 26.18 12.09 -24.99
C ILE A 39 24.88 11.28 -24.93
N ALA A 40 24.69 10.31 -25.82
CA ALA A 40 23.52 9.44 -25.82
C ALA A 40 23.37 8.63 -24.51
N GLN A 41 24.45 8.07 -23.99
CA GLN A 41 24.41 7.31 -22.73
C GLN A 41 24.10 8.19 -21.52
N LYS A 42 24.66 9.40 -21.44
CA LYS A 42 24.35 10.34 -20.36
C LYS A 42 22.88 10.74 -20.40
N LEU A 43 22.35 11.08 -21.58
CA LEU A 43 20.94 11.42 -21.75
C LEU A 43 20.03 10.27 -21.34
N ALA A 44 20.33 9.04 -21.77
CA ALA A 44 19.55 7.86 -21.38
C ALA A 44 19.55 7.60 -19.86
N LEU A 45 20.70 7.80 -19.20
CA LEU A 45 20.81 7.66 -17.74
C LEU A 45 20.07 8.77 -16.99
N GLU A 46 20.12 10.01 -17.48
CA GLU A 46 19.38 11.13 -16.91
C GLU A 46 17.87 10.94 -17.06
N GLU A 47 17.40 10.50 -18.23
CA GLU A 47 16.00 10.14 -18.45
C GLU A 47 15.55 9.00 -17.54
N ALA A 48 16.38 7.97 -17.35
CA ALA A 48 16.07 6.86 -16.45
C ALA A 48 15.93 7.31 -14.99
N LYS A 49 16.84 8.19 -14.52
CA LYS A 49 16.77 8.79 -13.19
C LYS A 49 15.49 9.62 -13.02
N GLN A 50 15.18 10.47 -14.00
CA GLN A 50 13.96 11.29 -13.97
C GLN A 50 12.70 10.42 -13.93
N LYS A 51 12.63 9.36 -14.75
CA LYS A 51 11.51 8.40 -14.73
C LYS A 51 11.38 7.73 -13.35
N GLU A 52 12.48 7.27 -12.77
CA GLU A 52 12.47 6.63 -11.44
C GLU A 52 12.00 7.60 -10.33
N GLU A 53 12.40 8.88 -10.40
CA GLU A 53 11.96 9.91 -9.46
C GLU A 53 10.47 10.22 -9.59
N VAL A 54 9.96 10.33 -10.83
CA VAL A 54 8.54 10.54 -11.10
C VAL A 54 7.71 9.35 -10.62
N GLU A 55 8.15 8.12 -10.87
CA GLU A 55 7.47 6.92 -10.37
C GLU A 55 7.46 6.84 -8.85
N LYS A 56 8.58 7.17 -8.19
CA LYS A 56 8.65 7.25 -6.72
C LYS A 56 7.68 8.29 -6.18
N ALA A 57 7.60 9.47 -6.80
CA ALA A 57 6.67 10.51 -6.41
C ALA A 57 5.21 10.05 -6.59
N ALA A 58 4.87 9.48 -7.75
CA ALA A 58 3.54 8.93 -8.02
C ALA A 58 3.16 7.79 -7.06
N LYS A 59 4.11 6.95 -6.65
CA LYS A 59 3.88 5.88 -5.67
C LYS A 59 3.60 6.46 -4.27
N LYS A 60 4.28 7.54 -3.88
CA LYS A 60 4.02 8.23 -2.60
C LYS A 60 2.64 8.86 -2.58
N THR A 61 2.27 9.61 -3.62
CA THR A 61 0.94 10.23 -3.70
C THR A 61 -0.17 9.18 -3.69
N ARG A 62 -0.03 8.08 -4.45
CA ARG A 62 -0.99 6.95 -4.40
C ARG A 62 -1.15 6.36 -3.01
N LYS A 63 -0.05 6.22 -2.24
CA LYS A 63 -0.12 5.72 -0.86
C LYS A 63 -0.85 6.69 0.07
N GLU A 64 -0.59 7.98 -0.08
CA GLU A 64 -1.24 9.03 0.71
C GLU A 64 -2.74 9.11 0.43
N VAL A 65 -3.15 9.06 -0.84
CA VAL A 65 -4.56 9.00 -1.25
C VAL A 65 -5.25 7.76 -0.65
N LYS A 66 -4.66 6.57 -0.81
CA LYS A 66 -5.21 5.33 -0.20
C LYS A 66 -5.31 5.42 1.32
N LYS A 67 -4.38 6.12 1.99
CA LYS A 67 -4.42 6.31 3.44
C LYS A 67 -5.56 7.26 3.84
N ALA A 68 -5.74 8.36 3.10
CA ALA A 68 -6.81 9.32 3.33
C ALA A 68 -8.19 8.68 3.14
N GLU A 69 -8.40 7.92 2.06
CA GLU A 69 -9.65 7.19 1.79
C GLU A 69 -10.00 6.21 2.91
N LYS A 70 -9.00 5.44 3.39
CA LYS A 70 -9.20 4.52 4.52
C LYS A 70 -9.59 5.26 5.80
N ALA A 71 -8.94 6.39 6.08
CA ALA A 71 -9.24 7.20 7.26
C ALA A 71 -10.67 7.77 7.21
N GLU A 72 -11.11 8.26 6.06
CA GLU A 72 -12.47 8.77 5.85
C GLU A 72 -13.53 7.67 6.05
N ILE A 73 -13.29 6.49 5.51
CA ILE A 73 -14.17 5.32 5.69
C ILE A 73 -14.24 4.92 7.17
N GLU A 74 -13.12 4.94 7.88
CA GLU A 74 -13.08 4.62 9.31
C GLU A 74 -13.82 5.65 10.17
N GLU A 75 -13.69 6.93 9.85
CA GLU A 75 -14.42 7.98 10.56
C GLU A 75 -15.94 7.84 10.35
N ARG A 76 -16.37 7.64 9.10
CA ARG A 76 -17.78 7.36 8.78
C ARG A 76 -18.29 6.10 9.47
N TRP A 77 -17.46 5.06 9.54
CA TRP A 77 -17.79 3.82 10.25
C TRP A 77 -17.98 4.03 11.75
N LYS A 78 -17.10 4.81 12.40
CA LYS A 78 -17.26 5.18 13.82
C LYS A 78 -18.56 5.94 14.07
N LYS A 79 -18.92 6.89 13.20
CA LYS A 79 -20.20 7.64 13.30
C LYS A 79 -21.40 6.69 13.15
N MET A 80 -21.39 5.78 12.18
CA MET A 80 -22.45 4.78 12.02
C MET A 80 -22.58 3.85 13.23
N LEU A 81 -21.47 3.43 13.83
CA LEU A 81 -21.49 2.61 15.04
C LEU A 81 -22.08 3.36 16.24
N ALA A 82 -21.75 4.63 16.42
CA ALA A 82 -22.30 5.46 17.48
C ALA A 82 -23.83 5.60 17.35
N VAL A 83 -24.31 5.93 16.14
CA VAL A 83 -25.75 6.00 15.86
C VAL A 83 -26.43 4.66 16.11
N HIS A 84 -25.84 3.55 15.66
CA HIS A 84 -26.38 2.21 15.91
C HIS A 84 -26.41 1.87 17.40
N ALA A 85 -25.39 2.25 18.18
CA ALA A 85 -25.38 2.04 19.62
C ALA A 85 -26.56 2.76 20.29
N THR A 86 -26.78 4.04 19.97
CA THR A 86 -27.94 4.79 20.49
C THR A 86 -29.28 4.19 20.06
N ALA A 87 -29.37 3.65 18.84
CA ALA A 87 -30.57 2.99 18.35
C ALA A 87 -30.83 1.65 19.08
N VAL A 88 -29.78 0.90 19.41
CA VAL A 88 -29.89 -0.33 20.19
C VAL A 88 -30.31 -0.03 21.63
N GLU A 89 -29.72 0.97 22.27
CA GLU A 89 -30.11 1.39 23.62
C GLU A 89 -31.59 1.81 23.68
N ALA A 90 -32.02 2.67 22.75
CA ALA A 90 -33.42 3.07 22.63
C ALA A 90 -34.35 1.86 22.41
N TRP A 91 -33.94 0.92 21.56
CA TRP A 91 -34.67 -0.32 21.33
C TRP A 91 -34.76 -1.20 22.58
N GLU A 92 -33.68 -1.34 23.36
CA GLU A 92 -33.68 -2.11 24.60
C GLU A 92 -34.61 -1.51 25.65
N VAL A 93 -34.61 -0.17 25.80
CA VAL A 93 -35.54 0.54 26.68
C VAL A 93 -36.99 0.33 26.25
N GLN A 94 -37.30 0.52 24.96
CA GLN A 94 -38.66 0.34 24.45
C GLN A 94 -39.12 -1.12 24.61
N ARG A 95 -38.25 -2.08 24.33
CA ARG A 95 -38.54 -3.50 24.48
C ARG A 95 -38.76 -3.90 25.95
N GLY A 96 -38.00 -3.31 26.88
CA GLY A 96 -38.22 -3.47 28.32
C GLY A 96 -39.61 -3.02 28.75
N ARG A 97 -39.99 -1.79 28.39
CA ARG A 97 -41.33 -1.24 28.66
C ARG A 97 -42.46 -2.10 28.09
N LEU A 98 -42.32 -2.57 26.86
CA LEU A 98 -43.32 -3.42 26.22
C LEU A 98 -43.42 -4.80 26.90
N ARG A 99 -42.30 -5.35 27.35
CA ARG A 99 -42.30 -6.61 28.12
C ARG A 99 -43.00 -6.45 29.48
N GLU A 100 -42.74 -5.35 30.19
CA GLU A 100 -43.43 -5.02 31.44
C GLU A 100 -44.94 -4.83 31.24
N ALA A 101 -45.35 -4.24 30.10
CA ALA A 101 -46.74 -4.11 29.70
C ALA A 101 -47.40 -5.43 29.25
N GLY A 102 -46.70 -6.57 29.32
CA GLY A 102 -47.26 -7.89 29.02
C GLY A 102 -47.46 -8.18 27.52
N THR A 103 -46.83 -7.40 26.63
CA THR A 103 -46.91 -7.68 25.18
C THR A 103 -46.27 -9.03 24.83
N ARG A 104 -46.87 -9.74 23.88
CA ARG A 104 -46.39 -11.06 23.47
C ARG A 104 -45.07 -10.91 22.72
N ALA A 105 -44.17 -11.88 22.89
CA ALA A 105 -42.82 -11.84 22.30
C ALA A 105 -42.77 -11.61 20.77
N LYS A 106 -43.84 -11.99 20.03
CA LYS A 106 -43.96 -11.80 18.58
C LYS A 106 -44.25 -10.35 18.18
N ASP A 107 -44.82 -9.57 19.09
CA ASP A 107 -45.23 -8.18 18.85
C ASP A 107 -44.17 -7.18 19.32
N LEU A 108 -43.05 -7.67 19.89
CA LEU A 108 -41.93 -6.83 20.29
C LEU A 108 -41.17 -6.33 19.06
N PRO A 109 -40.68 -5.07 19.08
CA PRO A 109 -39.90 -4.52 17.99
C PRO A 109 -38.66 -5.39 17.74
N MET A 110 -38.30 -5.57 16.46
CA MET A 110 -37.10 -6.30 16.06
C MET A 110 -35.84 -5.49 16.39
N LYS A 111 -34.75 -6.19 16.70
CA LYS A 111 -33.47 -5.56 16.99
C LYS A 111 -32.96 -4.77 15.77
N PRO A 112 -32.44 -3.54 15.94
CA PRO A 112 -31.78 -2.82 14.87
C PRO A 112 -30.70 -3.67 14.19
N ARG A 113 -30.66 -3.65 12.85
CA ARG A 113 -29.65 -4.37 12.07
C ARG A 113 -28.30 -3.67 12.21
N ARG A 114 -27.25 -4.47 12.46
CA ARG A 114 -25.87 -3.95 12.50
C ARG A 114 -25.51 -3.33 11.15
N PRO A 115 -24.95 -2.10 11.13
CA PRO A 115 -24.46 -1.51 9.90
C PRO A 115 -23.29 -2.34 9.35
N LEU A 116 -23.01 -2.22 8.04
CA LEU A 116 -21.87 -2.87 7.39
C LEU A 116 -20.80 -1.83 7.08
N LYS A 117 -19.53 -2.16 7.29
CA LYS A 117 -18.43 -1.25 6.96
C LYS A 117 -18.34 -1.12 5.44
N LEU A 118 -18.31 0.12 4.97
CA LEU A 118 -18.09 0.42 3.55
C LEU A 118 -16.70 -0.08 3.13
N LYS A 119 -16.62 -0.73 1.97
CA LYS A 119 -15.35 -1.13 1.37
C LYS A 119 -14.74 0.06 0.63
N PRO A 120 -13.41 0.25 0.68
CA PRO A 120 -12.76 1.24 -0.19
C PRO A 120 -13.07 0.90 -1.64
N LYS A 121 -13.38 1.92 -2.44
CA LYS A 121 -13.66 1.75 -3.86
C LYS A 121 -12.36 1.28 -4.52
N PRO A 122 -12.38 0.23 -5.36
CA PRO A 122 -11.20 -0.07 -6.16
C PRO A 122 -10.93 1.16 -7.03
N ALA A 123 -9.70 1.66 -7.00
CA ALA A 123 -9.30 2.71 -7.91
C ALA A 123 -9.39 2.12 -9.32
N ASP A 124 -10.34 2.59 -10.13
CA ASP A 124 -10.48 2.18 -11.52
C ASP A 124 -9.12 2.35 -12.21
N GLY A 125 -8.48 1.23 -12.59
CA GLY A 125 -7.34 1.22 -13.52
C GLY A 125 -5.93 0.87 -13.02
N VAL A 126 -5.73 0.19 -11.87
CA VAL A 126 -4.43 -0.48 -11.61
C VAL A 126 -4.67 -1.91 -11.18
N SER A 127 -4.50 -2.82 -12.15
CA SER A 127 -4.29 -4.25 -11.92
C SER A 127 -3.27 -4.44 -10.80
N ASP A 128 -3.65 -5.14 -9.74
CA ASP A 128 -2.72 -5.80 -8.83
C ASP A 128 -1.99 -6.87 -9.66
N ASN A 129 -0.97 -6.48 -10.43
CA ASN A 129 0.08 -7.41 -10.81
C ASN A 129 1.22 -7.19 -9.83
N ASP A 130 1.18 -7.98 -8.76
CA ASP A 130 2.32 -8.23 -7.89
C ASP A 130 3.32 -9.10 -8.67
N ASP A 131 3.94 -8.53 -9.70
CA ASP A 131 5.05 -9.15 -10.42
C ASP A 131 6.32 -9.01 -9.57
N ASN A 132 6.35 -9.77 -8.49
CA ASN A 132 7.59 -10.16 -7.85
C ASN A 132 8.27 -11.23 -8.73
N LYS A 133 8.85 -10.81 -9.86
CA LYS A 133 9.72 -11.66 -10.67
C LYS A 133 11.12 -11.05 -10.71
N SER A 134 11.92 -11.37 -9.68
CA SER A 134 13.36 -11.13 -9.67
C SER A 134 14.05 -12.47 -9.45
N GLY A 135 14.75 -12.94 -10.48
CA GLY A 135 15.78 -13.97 -10.37
C GLY A 135 15.43 -15.29 -11.04
N SER A 136 15.42 -15.30 -12.38
CA SER A 136 15.80 -16.50 -13.13
C SER A 136 17.27 -16.76 -12.82
N ASP A 137 17.58 -17.91 -12.23
CA ASP A 137 18.91 -18.52 -12.33
C ASP A 137 18.66 -19.92 -12.88
N GLU A 138 18.83 -20.05 -14.19
CA GLU A 138 18.91 -21.33 -14.88
C GLU A 138 20.32 -21.85 -14.61
N GLU A 139 20.41 -22.95 -13.85
CA GLU A 139 21.64 -23.73 -13.74
C GLU A 139 21.87 -24.49 -15.05
N GLU A 140 23.00 -24.21 -15.71
CA GLU A 140 23.83 -25.21 -16.39
C GLU A 140 25.30 -24.82 -16.34
#